data_AF-A0A142XPU4-F1
#
_entry.id   AF-A0A142XPU4-F1
#
_cell.length_a   1.000
_cell.length_b   1.000
_cell.length_c   1.000
_cell.angle_alpha   90.00
_cell.angle_beta   90.00
_cell.angle_gamma   90.00
#
_symmetry.space_group_name_H-M   'P 1'
#
loop_
_entity.id
_entity.type
_entity.pdbx_description
1 polymer ?
#
loop_
_entity_poly.entity_id
_entity_poly.type
_entity_poly.pdbx_seq_one_letter_code
_entity_poly.pdbx_strand_id
1 'polypeptide(L)'
;MKQGFRVRRWGIRNGKPFEEVVHGITSLPPEKVDAQRLLELVREHWRIENSLHYIRDVTLGEDGCQVRCGQAPQVLAALRNVAVHVLAQVDTDNHAQATRRLAARFHEAIDLLTSPM
;
A
#
# COMPACT_ATOMS: atom_id res chain seq x y z
N MET A 1 5.36 -26.78 12.32
CA MET A 1 3.96 -27.13 11.97
C MET A 1 3.36 -25.99 11.16
N LYS A 2 2.51 -26.30 10.19
CA LYS A 2 1.74 -25.30 9.42
C LYS A 2 0.27 -25.46 9.84
N GLN A 3 -0.42 -24.38 10.18
CA GLN A 3 -1.87 -24.41 10.41
C GLN A 3 -2.62 -23.72 9.28
N GLY A 4 -3.81 -24.21 8.96
CA GLY A 4 -4.73 -23.58 8.02
C GLY A 4 -5.71 -22.67 8.75
N PHE A 5 -6.13 -21.59 8.10
CA PHE A 5 -7.19 -20.72 8.60
C PHE A 5 -8.15 -20.33 7.47
N ARG A 6 -9.37 -19.94 7.84
CA ARG A 6 -10.42 -19.52 6.91
C ARG A 6 -10.91 -18.13 7.29
N VAL A 7 -10.88 -17.20 6.33
CA VAL A 7 -11.41 -15.85 6.47
C VAL A 7 -12.68 -15.73 5.64
N ARG A 8 -13.78 -15.38 6.28
CA ARG A 8 -15.05 -15.04 5.62
C ARG A 8 -15.21 -13.53 5.62
N ARG A 9 -15.49 -12.95 4.46
CA ARG A 9 -15.74 -11.53 4.26
C ARG A 9 -17.11 -11.37 3.63
N TRP A 10 -17.84 -10.35 4.03
CA TRP A 10 -19.14 -10.04 3.47
C TRP A 10 -19.38 -8.54 3.54
N GLY A 11 -20.24 -8.02 2.69
CA GLY A 11 -20.56 -6.61 2.65
C GLY A 11 -21.27 -6.22 1.36
N ILE A 12 -21.21 -4.93 1.02
CA ILE A 12 -21.75 -4.40 -0.23
C ILE A 12 -20.58 -3.94 -1.11
N ARG A 13 -20.55 -4.39 -2.36
CA ARG A 13 -19.58 -3.96 -3.38
C ARG A 13 -20.35 -3.58 -4.64
N ASN A 14 -20.15 -2.36 -5.14
CA ASN A 14 -20.88 -1.82 -6.30
C ASN A 14 -22.41 -1.96 -6.16
N GLY A 15 -22.94 -1.68 -4.96
CA GLY A 15 -24.37 -1.78 -4.65
C GLY A 15 -24.94 -3.20 -4.51
N LYS A 16 -24.13 -4.24 -4.66
CA LYS A 16 -24.57 -5.64 -4.54
C LYS A 16 -23.98 -6.29 -3.29
N PRO A 17 -24.75 -7.10 -2.55
CA PRO A 17 -24.19 -7.90 -1.48
C PRO A 17 -23.17 -8.90 -2.06
N PHE A 18 -22.08 -9.09 -1.33
CA PHE A 18 -21.10 -10.10 -1.65
C PHE A 18 -20.71 -10.87 -0.40
N GLU A 19 -20.28 -12.09 -0.63
CA GLU A 19 -19.65 -12.94 0.36
C GLU A 19 -18.45 -13.61 -0.29
N GLU A 20 -17.33 -13.66 0.42
CA GLU A 20 -16.09 -14.28 -0.02
C GLU A 20 -15.51 -15.12 1.11
N VAL A 21 -15.04 -16.32 0.77
CA VAL A 21 -14.34 -17.21 1.69
C VAL A 21 -12.94 -17.49 1.14
N VAL A 22 -11.92 -17.12 1.90
CA VAL A 22 -10.51 -17.33 1.56
C VAL A 22 -9.87 -18.24 2.58
N HIS A 23 -9.06 -19.18 2.09
CA HIS A 23 -8.27 -20.09 2.93
C HIS A 23 -6.80 -19.66 2.88
N GLY A 24 -6.13 -19.72 4.02
CA GLY A 24 -4.72 -19.39 4.15
C GLY A 24 -3.96 -20.46 4.93
N ILE A 25 -2.65 -20.48 4.75
CA ILE A 25 -1.71 -21.33 5.50
C ILE A 25 -0.70 -20.41 6.17
N THR A 26 -0.39 -20.68 7.43
CA THR A 26 0.63 -19.94 8.18
C THR A 26 1.61 -20.89 8.84
N SER A 27 2.86 -20.43 8.98
CA SER A 27 3.90 -21.08 9.79
C SER A 27 3.74 -20.79 11.29
N LEU A 28 2.87 -19.85 11.67
CA LEU A 28 2.53 -19.58 13.06
C LEU A 28 1.81 -20.80 13.63
N PRO A 29 2.27 -21.37 14.76
CA PRO A 29 1.65 -22.56 15.33
C PRO A 29 0.37 -22.19 16.12
N PRO A 30 -0.65 -23.07 16.20
CA PRO A 30 -1.94 -22.79 16.84
C PRO A 30 -1.83 -22.38 18.31
N GLU A 31 -0.79 -22.83 19.00
CA GLU A 31 -0.56 -22.54 20.42
C GLU A 31 -0.06 -21.11 20.65
N LYS A 32 0.43 -20.42 19.60
CA LYS A 32 0.97 -19.06 19.70
C LYS A 32 0.02 -17.98 19.20
N VAL A 33 -0.94 -18.34 18.35
CA VAL A 33 -1.78 -17.36 17.65
C VAL A 33 -3.19 -17.93 17.48
N ASP A 34 -4.16 -17.22 18.03
CA ASP A 34 -5.58 -17.56 17.90
C ASP A 34 -6.21 -16.96 16.63
N ALA A 35 -7.49 -17.27 16.40
CA ALA A 35 -8.23 -16.80 15.23
C ALA A 35 -8.35 -15.28 15.16
N GLN A 36 -8.47 -14.60 16.31
CA GLN A 36 -8.56 -13.14 16.35
C GLN A 36 -7.26 -12.50 15.89
N ARG A 37 -6.12 -12.96 16.43
CA ARG A 37 -4.82 -12.44 16.05
C ARG A 37 -4.49 -12.75 14.59
N LEU A 38 -4.90 -13.90 14.06
CA LEU A 38 -4.79 -14.18 12.63
C LEU A 38 -5.61 -13.20 11.78
N LEU A 39 -6.83 -12.86 12.20
CA LEU A 39 -7.66 -11.88 11.49
C LEU A 39 -7.02 -10.47 11.50
N GLU A 40 -6.44 -10.06 12.63
CA GLU A 40 -5.69 -8.80 12.75
C GLU A 40 -4.52 -8.76 11.77
N LEU A 41 -3.68 -9.81 11.75
CA LEU A 41 -2.56 -9.92 10.82
C LEU A 41 -3.00 -9.87 9.36
N VAL A 42 -4.10 -10.54 9.02
CA VAL A 42 -4.68 -10.47 7.66
C VAL A 42 -5.11 -9.03 7.33
N ARG A 43 -5.76 -8.33 8.27
CA ARG A 43 -6.17 -6.93 8.06
C ARG A 43 -4.97 -6.00 7.94
N GLU A 44 -3.94 -6.17 8.76
CA GLU A 44 -2.69 -5.41 8.70
C GLU A 44 -1.99 -5.63 7.36
N HIS A 45 -1.95 -6.87 6.86
CA HIS A 45 -1.42 -7.16 5.53
C HIS A 45 -2.19 -6.41 4.43
N TRP A 46 -3.53 -6.40 4.49
CA TRP A 46 -4.35 -5.62 3.55
C TRP A 46 -4.12 -4.10 3.62
N ARG A 47 -3.65 -3.56 4.76
CA ARG A 47 -3.27 -2.14 4.84
C ARG A 47 -2.08 -1.82 3.94
N ILE A 48 -1.16 -2.77 3.73
CA ILE A 48 -0.04 -2.59 2.79
C ILE A 48 -0.58 -2.39 1.37
N GLU A 49 -1.52 -3.24 0.94
CA GLU A 49 -2.17 -3.10 -0.36
C GLU A 49 -2.87 -1.75 -0.53
N ASN A 50 -3.70 -1.38 0.44
CA ASN A 50 -4.49 -0.15 0.36
C ASN A 50 -3.66 1.13 0.55
N SER A 51 -2.59 1.09 1.35
CA SER A 51 -1.82 2.29 1.72
C SER A 51 -0.54 2.46 0.91
N LEU A 52 0.05 1.39 0.38
CA LEU A 52 1.27 1.48 -0.44
C LEU A 52 0.97 1.22 -1.91
N HIS A 53 0.38 0.06 -2.23
CA HIS A 53 0.18 -0.35 -3.62
C HIS A 53 -0.80 0.57 -4.34
N TYR A 54 -1.96 0.85 -3.76
CA TYR A 54 -2.92 1.79 -4.36
C TYR A 54 -2.33 3.17 -4.68
N ILE A 55 -1.48 3.70 -3.79
CA ILE A 55 -0.84 5.01 -4.00
C ILE A 55 0.11 4.94 -5.19
N ARG A 56 0.92 3.89 -5.27
CA ARG A 56 1.84 3.71 -6.39
C ARG A 56 1.11 3.52 -7.72
N ASP A 57 0.12 2.63 -7.74
CA ASP A 57 -0.59 2.20 -8.93
C ASP A 57 -1.45 3.32 -9.49
N VAL A 58 -2.22 3.98 -8.63
CA VAL A 58 -3.20 5.00 -9.03
C VAL A 58 -2.65 6.41 -8.87
N THR A 59 -2.15 6.78 -7.69
CA THR A 59 -1.73 8.16 -7.43
C THR A 59 -0.43 8.51 -8.16
N LEU A 60 0.51 7.57 -8.26
CA LEU A 60 1.79 7.73 -8.98
C LEU A 60 1.79 7.08 -10.37
N GLY A 61 0.63 6.57 -10.81
CA GLY A 61 0.39 6.09 -12.17
C GLY A 61 1.26 4.91 -12.59
N GLU A 62 1.61 4.00 -11.67
CA GLU A 62 2.40 2.81 -11.99
C GLU A 62 1.71 1.88 -12.99
N ASP A 63 0.42 1.61 -12.82
CA ASP A 63 -0.36 0.74 -13.72
C ASP A 63 -0.41 1.27 -15.16
N GLY A 64 -0.50 2.59 -15.30
CA GLY A 64 -0.53 3.27 -16.60
C GLY A 64 0.85 3.43 -17.26
N CYS A 65 1.93 3.10 -16.55
CA CYS A 65 3.28 3.35 -17.03
C CYS A 65 3.70 2.31 -18.08
N GLN A 66 3.98 2.77 -19.30
CA GLN A 66 4.39 1.93 -20.43
C GLN A 66 5.92 1.83 -20.63
N VAL A 67 6.71 2.27 -19.66
CA VAL A 67 8.18 2.17 -19.73
C VAL A 67 8.58 0.69 -19.61
N ARG A 68 9.33 0.19 -20.60
CA ARG A 68 9.77 -1.24 -20.68
C ARG A 68 11.25 -1.43 -21.02
N CYS A 69 12.02 -0.35 -21.20
CA CYS A 69 13.40 -0.42 -21.67
C CYS A 69 14.40 -0.63 -20.52
N GLY A 70 15.29 -1.62 -20.65
CA GLY A 70 16.40 -1.85 -19.73
C GLY A 70 15.98 -1.90 -18.26
N GLN A 71 16.71 -1.17 -17.41
CA GLN A 71 16.44 -1.09 -15.96
C GLN A 71 15.39 -0.05 -15.57
N ALA A 72 14.83 0.68 -16.53
CA ALA A 72 13.92 1.78 -16.25
C ALA A 72 12.67 1.38 -15.43
N PRO A 73 12.03 0.21 -15.63
CA PRO A 73 10.90 -0.21 -14.78
C PRO A 73 11.29 -0.35 -13.30
N GLN A 74 12.45 -0.95 -13.02
CA GLN A 74 12.93 -1.14 -11.64
C GLN A 74 13.32 0.19 -11.00
N VAL A 75 14.00 1.06 -11.75
CA VAL A 75 14.36 2.41 -11.27
C VAL A 75 13.11 3.22 -10.94
N LEU A 76 12.08 3.19 -11.80
CA LEU A 76 10.82 3.87 -11.54
C LEU A 76 10.09 3.31 -10.32
N ALA A 77 10.08 1.99 -10.12
CA ALA A 77 9.51 1.38 -8.92
C ALA A 77 10.23 1.87 -7.64
N ALA A 78 11.56 1.94 -7.66
CA ALA A 78 12.34 2.47 -6.54
C ALA A 78 12.05 3.95 -6.27
N LEU A 79 12.00 4.78 -7.31
CA LEU A 79 11.67 6.21 -7.19
C LEU A 79 10.26 6.42 -6.63
N ARG A 80 9.27 5.62 -7.06
CA ARG A 80 7.90 5.68 -6.51
C ARG A 80 7.87 5.33 -5.03
N ASN A 81 8.63 4.33 -4.58
CA ASN A 81 8.73 4.00 -3.15
C ASN A 81 9.28 5.19 -2.34
N VAL A 82 10.32 5.86 -2.84
CA VAL A 82 10.85 7.08 -2.21
C VAL A 82 9.79 8.19 -2.20
N ALA A 83 9.11 8.40 -3.32
CA ALA A 83 8.07 9.43 -3.43
C ALA A 83 6.92 9.19 -2.44
N VAL A 84 6.46 7.94 -2.25
CA VAL A 84 5.43 7.62 -1.24
C VAL A 84 5.88 8.07 0.15
N HIS A 85 7.13 7.78 0.52
CA HIS A 85 7.65 8.16 1.83
C HIS A 85 7.74 9.70 2.00
N VAL A 86 8.21 10.42 0.99
CA VAL A 86 8.28 11.89 1.01
C VAL A 86 6.89 12.50 1.12
N LEU A 87 5.93 12.01 0.34
CA LEU A 87 4.56 12.49 0.35
C LEU A 87 3.88 12.28 1.71
N ALA A 88 4.22 11.21 2.43
CA ALA A 88 3.69 10.94 3.76
C ALA A 88 4.16 11.94 4.85
N GLN A 89 5.21 12.72 4.57
CA GLN A 89 5.70 13.77 5.48
C GLN A 89 5.00 15.12 5.28
N VAL A 90 4.18 15.24 4.23
CA VAL A 90 3.48 16.49 3.92
C VAL A 90 2.14 16.52 4.66
N ASP A 91 1.94 17.57 5.47
CA ASP A 91 0.68 17.80 6.18
C ASP A 91 -0.48 18.11 5.20
N THR A 92 -1.18 17.05 4.80
CA THR A 92 -2.34 17.05 3.88
C THR A 92 -3.21 15.83 4.14
N ASP A 93 -4.47 15.87 3.69
CA ASP A 93 -5.41 14.76 3.93
C ASP A 93 -5.06 13.47 3.16
N ASN A 94 -4.37 13.58 2.03
CA ASN A 94 -3.99 12.43 1.22
C ASN A 94 -2.81 12.72 0.27
N HIS A 95 -2.21 11.64 -0.22
CA HIS A 95 -1.02 11.70 -1.07
C HIS A 95 -1.27 12.41 -2.41
N ALA A 96 -2.49 12.39 -2.95
CA ALA A 96 -2.79 13.13 -4.17
C ALA A 96 -2.78 14.66 -3.93
N GLN A 97 -3.24 15.11 -2.75
CA GLN A 97 -3.09 16.51 -2.33
C GLN A 97 -1.62 16.87 -2.11
N ALA A 98 -0.85 16.02 -1.41
CA ALA A 98 0.59 16.20 -1.23
C ALA A 98 1.33 16.35 -2.56
N THR A 99 1.04 15.47 -3.55
CA THR A 99 1.63 15.53 -4.89
C THR A 99 1.35 16.86 -5.57
N ARG A 100 0.10 17.35 -5.54
CA ARG A 100 -0.27 18.65 -6.11
C ARG A 100 0.42 19.81 -5.42
N ARG A 101 0.54 19.78 -4.09
CA ARG A 101 1.22 20.81 -3.30
C ARG A 101 2.70 20.88 -3.65
N LEU A 102 3.41 19.76 -3.63
CA LEU A 102 4.84 19.71 -3.96
C LEU A 102 5.11 20.07 -5.42
N ALA A 103 4.21 19.71 -6.35
CA ALA A 103 4.31 20.14 -7.74
C ALA A 103 4.13 21.66 -7.91
N ALA A 104 3.20 22.27 -7.17
CA ALA A 104 2.97 23.72 -7.21
C ALA A 104 4.03 24.52 -6.42
N ARG A 105 4.66 23.89 -5.42
CA ARG A 105 5.63 24.51 -4.51
C ARG A 105 6.90 23.67 -4.47
N PHE A 106 7.61 23.69 -5.59
CA PHE A 106 8.80 22.86 -5.80
C PHE A 106 9.89 23.05 -4.74
N HIS A 107 10.03 24.26 -4.17
CA HIS A 107 11.00 24.51 -3.10
C HIS A 107 10.71 23.66 -1.84
N GLU A 108 9.44 23.49 -1.44
CA GLU A 108 9.07 22.62 -0.31
C GLU A 108 9.50 21.16 -0.56
N ALA A 109 9.46 20.71 -1.82
CA ALA A 109 9.91 19.38 -2.21
C ALA A 109 11.44 19.23 -2.10
N ILE A 110 12.19 20.25 -2.49
CA ILE A 110 13.66 20.27 -2.34
C ILE A 110 14.06 20.30 -0.87
N ASP A 111 13.39 21.12 -0.07
CA ASP A 111 13.67 21.20 1.37
C ASP A 111 13.43 19.86 2.06
N LEU A 112 12.34 19.15 1.72
CA LEU A 112 12.06 17.79 2.23
C LEU A 112 13.13 16.76 1.86
N LEU A 113 13.76 16.89 0.69
CA LEU A 113 14.78 15.94 0.23
C LEU A 113 16.18 16.24 0.78
N THR A 114 16.43 17.47 1.21
CA THR A 114 17.76 17.95 1.59
C THR A 114 17.87 18.30 3.07
N SER A 115 16.75 18.43 3.79
CA SER A 115 16.76 18.62 5.23
C SER A 115 17.31 17.37 5.92
N PRO A 116 18.23 17.52 6.91
CA PRO A 116 18.66 16.40 7.72
C PRO A 116 17.46 15.82 8.47
N MET A 117 17.28 14.50 8.39
CA MET A 117 16.27 13.75 9.16
C MET A 117 16.52 13.84 10.66
#